data_AF-N1ZXR4-F1
#
_entry.id   AF-N1ZXR4-F1
#
_cell.length_a   1.000
_cell.length_b   1.000
_cell.length_c   1.000
_cell.angle_alpha   90.00
_cell.angle_beta   90.00
_cell.angle_gamma   90.00
#
_symmetry.space_group_name_H-M   'P 1'
#
loop_
_entity.id
_entity.type
_entity.pdbx_description
1 polymer ?
#
loop_
_entity_poly.entity_id
_entity_poly.type
_entity_poly.pdbx_seq_one_letter_code
_entity_poly.pdbx_strand_id
1 'polypeptide(L)'
;MLARDIRLAHRLGFTVMRTKMPVITDDLAPVKNWREIIKMALPLAEKLGIKMCPEIHTPTNLKGQMVADFVDFIKETGTKNFGLNIDFSVFRTEFGENEYKDPHYTANVPEDLIPLLPYIYCCHAKFIHMSDDFEETTIPYKEIIQVLKDHNWDGYLLSEYEGADKYDPGYEVGQTLRKQHIMLKNYIGD
;
A
#
# COMPACT_ATOMS: atom_id res chain seq x y z
N MET A 1 4.26 -20.25 9.20
CA MET A 1 3.80 -18.95 9.75
C MET A 1 2.66 -18.38 8.92
N LEU A 2 2.84 -18.12 7.62
CA LEU A 2 1.78 -17.59 6.73
C LEU A 2 0.42 -18.32 6.81
N ALA A 3 0.40 -19.66 6.82
CA ALA A 3 -0.84 -20.43 6.95
C ALA A 3 -1.60 -20.17 8.28
N ARG A 4 -0.89 -19.84 9.36
CA ARG A 4 -1.51 -19.44 10.64
C ARG A 4 -2.15 -18.06 10.48
N ASP A 5 -1.45 -17.13 9.84
CA ASP A 5 -1.91 -15.75 9.70
C ASP A 5 -3.15 -15.68 8.79
N ILE A 6 -3.20 -16.48 7.71
CA ILE A 6 -4.41 -16.64 6.87
C ILE A 6 -5.60 -17.14 7.71
N ARG A 7 -5.39 -18.15 8.57
CA ARG A 7 -6.46 -18.67 9.44
C ARG A 7 -6.91 -17.66 10.47
N LEU A 8 -6.01 -16.84 11.00
CA LEU A 8 -6.34 -15.78 11.96
C LEU A 8 -7.12 -14.66 11.28
N ALA A 9 -6.69 -14.20 10.10
CA ALA A 9 -7.42 -13.21 9.30
C ALA A 9 -8.87 -13.66 9.05
N HIS A 10 -9.04 -14.91 8.57
CA HIS A 10 -10.36 -15.50 8.35
C HIS A 10 -11.21 -15.56 9.63
N ARG A 11 -10.63 -16.00 10.76
CA ARG A 11 -11.34 -16.07 12.05
C ARG A 11 -11.80 -14.71 12.57
N LEU A 12 -11.10 -13.64 12.19
CA LEU A 12 -11.43 -12.26 12.54
C LEU A 12 -12.37 -11.59 11.52
N GLY A 13 -12.73 -12.27 10.44
CA GLY A 13 -13.62 -11.76 9.40
C GLY A 13 -12.95 -10.91 8.32
N PHE A 14 -11.62 -10.84 8.29
CA PHE A 14 -10.90 -10.14 7.21
C PHE A 14 -10.89 -10.97 5.94
N THR A 15 -10.93 -10.28 4.79
CA THR A 15 -10.84 -10.89 3.45
C THR A 15 -9.58 -10.47 2.69
N VAL A 16 -8.87 -9.46 3.19
CA VAL A 16 -7.60 -8.94 2.65
C VAL A 16 -6.60 -8.91 3.79
N MET A 17 -5.36 -9.33 3.52
CA MET A 17 -4.27 -9.24 4.49
C MET A 17 -2.98 -8.77 3.81
N ARG A 18 -2.21 -7.97 4.54
CA ARG A 18 -0.83 -7.65 4.14
C ARG A 18 0.05 -8.89 4.31
N THR A 19 0.58 -9.42 3.20
CA THR A 19 1.49 -10.57 3.22
C THR A 19 2.93 -10.09 3.19
N LYS A 20 3.56 -10.04 4.36
CA LYS A 20 4.98 -9.68 4.45
C LYS A 20 5.85 -10.85 3.99
N MET A 21 6.74 -10.59 3.04
CA MET A 21 7.76 -11.52 2.58
C MET A 21 9.13 -11.05 3.06
N PRO A 22 10.06 -11.96 3.40
CA PRO A 22 11.44 -11.56 3.67
C PRO A 22 12.05 -10.91 2.42
N VAL A 23 12.71 -9.78 2.61
CA VAL A 23 13.38 -9.02 1.55
C VAL A 23 14.89 -9.26 1.60
N ILE A 24 15.55 -9.22 0.44
CA ILE A 24 16.97 -9.57 0.30
C ILE A 24 17.81 -8.49 -0.39
N THR A 25 17.21 -7.35 -0.73
CA THR A 25 17.84 -6.21 -1.38
C THR A 25 17.29 -4.90 -0.79
N ASP A 26 17.99 -3.79 -1.02
CA ASP A 26 17.62 -2.47 -0.51
C ASP A 26 16.36 -1.91 -1.20
N ASP A 27 16.08 -2.31 -2.45
CA ASP A 27 14.84 -2.01 -3.17
C ASP A 27 13.67 -2.92 -2.78
N LEU A 28 13.85 -3.71 -1.72
CA LEU A 28 12.84 -4.55 -1.07
C LEU A 28 12.42 -5.78 -1.87
N ALA A 29 13.26 -6.25 -2.81
CA ALA A 29 12.96 -7.45 -3.56
C ALA A 29 12.81 -8.66 -2.60
N PRO A 30 11.78 -9.51 -2.78
CA PRO A 30 11.55 -10.65 -1.92
C PRO A 30 12.59 -11.74 -2.15
N VAL A 31 12.65 -12.68 -1.20
CA VAL A 31 13.41 -13.94 -1.37
C VAL A 31 13.09 -14.63 -2.70
N LYS A 32 14.11 -15.17 -3.36
CA LYS A 32 14.01 -15.74 -4.73
C LYS A 32 12.93 -16.81 -4.89
N ASN A 33 12.62 -17.57 -3.83
CA ASN A 33 11.63 -18.64 -3.82
C ASN A 33 10.22 -18.18 -3.36
N TRP A 34 9.93 -16.88 -3.41
CA TRP A 34 8.64 -16.35 -2.98
C TRP A 34 7.48 -16.94 -3.79
N ARG A 35 7.66 -17.21 -5.10
CA ARG A 35 6.62 -17.78 -5.97
C ARG A 35 6.16 -19.14 -5.45
N GLU A 36 7.09 -20.00 -5.03
CA GLU A 36 6.81 -21.32 -4.47
C GLU A 36 6.08 -21.19 -3.13
N ILE A 37 6.51 -20.25 -2.27
CA ILE A 37 5.87 -19.99 -0.97
C ILE A 37 4.41 -19.57 -1.17
N ILE A 38 4.16 -18.62 -2.08
CA ILE A 38 2.81 -18.14 -2.38
C ILE A 38 1.97 -19.25 -3.02
N LYS A 39 2.51 -20.00 -4.00
CA LYS A 39 1.83 -21.15 -4.60
C LYS A 39 1.38 -22.19 -3.55
N MET A 40 2.22 -22.48 -2.56
CA MET A 40 1.85 -23.40 -1.47
C MET A 40 0.74 -22.84 -0.57
N ALA A 41 0.63 -21.53 -0.43
CA ALA A 41 -0.39 -20.87 0.39
C ALA A 41 -1.73 -20.68 -0.34
N LEU A 42 -1.73 -20.59 -1.67
CA LEU A 42 -2.91 -20.32 -2.49
C LEU A 42 -4.12 -21.23 -2.18
N PRO A 43 -3.99 -22.57 -2.08
CA PRO A 43 -5.15 -23.42 -1.80
C PRO A 43 -5.85 -23.11 -0.47
N LEU A 44 -5.08 -22.72 0.55
CA LEU A 44 -5.64 -22.32 1.83
C LEU A 44 -6.27 -20.92 1.77
N ALA A 45 -5.61 -19.99 1.08
CA ALA A 45 -6.12 -18.63 0.89
C ALA A 45 -7.44 -18.64 0.12
N GLU A 46 -7.54 -19.44 -0.94
CA GLU A 46 -8.77 -19.65 -1.73
C GLU A 46 -9.88 -20.27 -0.87
N LYS A 47 -9.58 -21.38 -0.17
CA LYS A 47 -10.54 -22.05 0.72
C LYS A 47 -11.13 -21.12 1.78
N LEU A 48 -10.35 -20.15 2.26
CA LEU A 48 -10.75 -19.24 3.33
C LEU A 48 -11.16 -17.85 2.83
N GLY A 49 -11.15 -17.60 1.51
CA GLY A 49 -11.52 -16.32 0.91
C GLY A 49 -10.57 -15.18 1.22
N ILE A 50 -9.28 -15.47 1.45
CA ILE A 50 -8.26 -14.48 1.82
C ILE A 50 -7.47 -14.03 0.59
N LYS A 51 -7.31 -12.72 0.42
CA LYS A 51 -6.40 -12.09 -0.54
C LYS A 51 -5.09 -11.73 0.16
N MET A 52 -4.00 -12.30 -0.33
CA MET A 52 -2.65 -12.04 0.14
C MET A 52 -2.04 -10.87 -0.65
N CYS A 53 -1.71 -9.78 0.03
CA CYS A 53 -1.25 -8.55 -0.62
C CYS A 53 0.13 -8.15 -0.06
N PRO A 54 1.25 -8.50 -0.73
CA PRO A 54 2.51 -7.80 -0.47
C PRO A 54 2.33 -6.29 -0.63
N GLU A 55 3.00 -5.58 0.25
CA GLU A 55 3.03 -4.13 0.22
C GLU A 55 4.13 -3.64 -0.72
N ILE A 56 3.79 -2.65 -1.55
CA ILE A 56 4.73 -1.91 -2.38
C ILE A 56 4.89 -0.53 -1.76
N HIS A 57 6.06 -0.27 -1.16
CA HIS A 57 6.37 0.98 -0.48
C HIS A 57 7.75 1.51 -0.89
N THR A 58 8.06 2.75 -0.51
CA THR A 58 9.37 3.38 -0.74
C THR A 58 10.51 2.49 -0.23
N PRO A 59 11.58 2.23 -1.00
CA PRO A 59 11.97 2.91 -2.25
C PRO A 59 11.49 2.25 -3.54
N THR A 60 10.67 1.18 -3.50
CA THR A 60 10.23 0.48 -4.71
C THR A 60 9.42 1.40 -5.64
N ASN A 61 9.74 1.37 -6.93
CA ASN A 61 8.96 2.05 -7.98
C ASN A 61 7.87 1.12 -8.54
N LEU A 62 6.68 1.66 -8.86
CA LEU A 62 5.54 0.89 -9.37
C LEU A 62 5.82 0.26 -10.74
N LYS A 63 6.76 0.82 -11.50
CA LYS A 63 7.22 0.30 -12.80
C LYS A 63 8.43 -0.65 -12.66
N GLY A 64 8.85 -0.96 -11.44
CA GLY A 64 9.99 -1.82 -11.17
C GLY A 64 9.73 -3.30 -11.43
N GLN A 65 10.81 -4.07 -11.59
CA GLN A 65 10.73 -5.51 -11.89
C GLN A 65 9.97 -6.31 -10.84
N MET A 66 10.10 -5.97 -9.55
CA MET A 66 9.37 -6.67 -8.49
C MET A 66 7.85 -6.59 -8.68
N VAL A 67 7.31 -5.42 -9.05
CA VAL A 67 5.89 -5.22 -9.28
C VAL A 67 5.44 -5.98 -10.53
N ALA A 68 6.24 -5.93 -11.60
CA ALA A 68 6.01 -6.72 -12.81
C ALA A 68 5.95 -8.23 -12.50
N ASP A 69 6.88 -8.75 -11.69
CA ASP A 69 6.93 -10.17 -11.32
C ASP A 69 5.70 -10.62 -10.53
N PHE A 70 5.15 -9.76 -9.65
CA PHE A 70 3.89 -10.02 -8.95
C PHE A 70 2.70 -10.04 -9.90
N VAL A 71 2.61 -9.06 -10.82
CA VAL A 71 1.54 -9.01 -11.83
C VAL A 71 1.61 -10.22 -12.76
N ASP A 72 2.80 -10.61 -13.20
CA ASP A 72 2.99 -11.79 -14.06
C ASP A 72 2.61 -13.08 -13.34
N PHE A 73 2.94 -13.21 -12.05
CA PHE A 73 2.47 -14.33 -11.24
C PHE A 73 0.93 -14.40 -11.16
N ILE A 74 0.26 -13.27 -10.96
CA ILE A 74 -1.21 -13.21 -10.93
C ILE A 74 -1.79 -13.64 -12.29
N LYS A 75 -1.21 -13.13 -13.39
CA LYS A 75 -1.64 -13.48 -14.75
C LYS A 75 -1.43 -14.96 -15.08
N GLU A 76 -0.25 -15.51 -14.77
CA GLU A 76 0.10 -16.90 -15.03
C GLU A 76 -0.78 -17.89 -14.24
N THR A 77 -1.05 -17.58 -12.96
CA THR A 77 -1.81 -18.47 -12.09
C THR A 77 -3.32 -18.27 -12.19
N GLY A 78 -3.78 -17.11 -12.70
CA GLY A 78 -5.18 -16.72 -12.71
C GLY A 78 -5.78 -16.50 -11.31
N THR A 79 -4.96 -16.48 -10.26
CA THR A 79 -5.43 -16.42 -8.88
C THR A 79 -6.16 -15.11 -8.58
N LYS A 80 -7.16 -15.18 -7.70
CA LYS A 80 -7.83 -14.02 -7.09
C LYS A 80 -7.46 -13.85 -5.62
N ASN A 81 -6.58 -14.70 -5.09
CA ASN A 81 -6.19 -14.73 -3.69
C ASN A 81 -4.76 -14.20 -3.46
N PHE A 82 -4.18 -13.56 -4.47
CA PHE A 82 -2.95 -12.80 -4.40
C PHE A 82 -3.13 -11.50 -5.21
N GLY A 83 -2.63 -10.39 -4.67
CA GLY A 83 -2.75 -9.06 -5.28
C GLY A 83 -1.72 -8.09 -4.70
N LEU A 84 -2.02 -6.80 -4.75
CA LEU A 84 -1.12 -5.73 -4.33
C LEU A 84 -1.75 -4.91 -3.20
N ASN A 85 -0.91 -4.47 -2.27
CA ASN A 85 -1.18 -3.39 -1.34
C ASN A 85 -0.27 -2.22 -1.70
N ILE A 86 -0.80 -1.09 -2.19
CA ILE A 86 0.03 0.06 -2.56
C ILE A 86 0.12 1.04 -1.39
N ASP A 87 1.33 1.33 -0.95
CA ASP A 87 1.59 2.36 0.04
C ASP A 87 1.78 3.71 -0.67
N PHE A 88 1.03 4.74 -0.26
CA PHE A 88 1.09 6.05 -0.89
C PHE A 88 2.43 6.78 -0.74
N SER A 89 3.35 6.30 0.10
CA SER A 89 4.72 6.81 0.16
C SER A 89 5.44 6.69 -1.18
N VAL A 90 5.02 5.78 -2.07
CA VAL A 90 5.60 5.65 -3.42
C VAL A 90 5.33 6.88 -4.30
N PHE A 91 4.42 7.78 -3.89
CA PHE A 91 4.10 9.05 -4.57
C PHE A 91 4.69 10.27 -3.85
N ARG A 92 5.41 10.08 -2.74
CA ARG A 92 5.93 11.17 -1.93
C ARG A 92 6.91 12.05 -2.71
N THR A 93 6.63 13.34 -2.83
CA THR A 93 7.45 14.32 -3.56
C THR A 93 8.31 15.17 -2.63
N GLU A 94 7.81 15.51 -1.44
CA GLU A 94 8.49 16.40 -0.50
C GLU A 94 9.07 15.65 0.71
N PHE A 95 10.29 16.01 1.10
CA PHE A 95 11.01 15.48 2.26
C PHE A 95 11.53 16.66 3.08
N GLY A 96 11.32 16.61 4.39
CA GLY A 96 11.87 17.58 5.32
C GLY A 96 13.41 17.53 5.36
N GLU A 97 14.03 18.61 5.85
CA GLU A 97 15.49 18.82 5.84
C GLU A 97 16.29 17.65 6.43
N ASN A 98 15.75 16.99 7.47
CA ASN A 98 16.41 15.90 8.19
C ASN A 98 15.79 14.52 7.91
N GLU A 99 14.87 14.42 6.95
CA GLU A 99 14.27 13.13 6.60
C GLU A 99 15.15 12.37 5.61
N TYR A 100 15.30 11.07 5.86
CA TYR A 100 16.01 10.20 4.94
C TYR A 100 15.18 10.02 3.65
N LYS A 101 15.82 10.28 2.52
CA LYS A 101 15.34 9.93 1.19
C LYS A 101 16.33 8.94 0.58
N ASP A 102 15.84 7.77 0.21
CA ASP A 102 16.66 6.79 -0.49
C ASP A 102 17.22 7.39 -1.81
N PRO A 103 18.52 7.30 -2.09
CA PRO A 103 19.12 7.86 -3.30
C PRO A 103 18.55 7.32 -4.61
N HIS A 104 18.00 6.11 -4.60
CA HIS A 104 17.38 5.45 -5.76
C HIS A 104 15.87 5.68 -5.83
N TYR A 105 15.28 6.31 -4.82
CA TYR A 105 13.86 6.58 -4.81
C TYR A 105 13.50 7.65 -5.85
N THR A 106 12.59 7.27 -6.74
CA THR A 106 11.92 8.17 -7.67
C THR A 106 10.42 8.06 -7.41
N ALA A 107 9.80 9.20 -7.11
CA ALA A 107 8.35 9.28 -6.90
C ALA A 107 7.62 8.81 -8.16
N ASN A 108 6.58 8.01 -7.95
CA ASN A 108 5.64 7.66 -9.01
C ASN A 108 4.68 8.83 -9.23
N VAL A 109 4.08 8.88 -10.42
CA VAL A 109 2.93 9.75 -10.67
C VAL A 109 1.64 8.97 -10.41
N PRO A 110 0.54 9.60 -10.00
CA PRO A 110 -0.73 8.91 -9.72
C PRO A 110 -1.20 7.97 -10.85
N GLU A 111 -0.96 8.34 -12.11
CA GLU A 111 -1.34 7.54 -13.29
C GLU A 111 -0.59 6.20 -13.38
N ASP A 112 0.55 6.05 -12.69
CA ASP A 112 1.25 4.77 -12.59
C ASP A 112 0.40 3.69 -11.88
N LEU A 113 -0.67 4.07 -11.17
CA LEU A 113 -1.67 3.13 -10.60
C LEU A 113 -2.53 2.45 -11.66
N ILE A 114 -2.87 3.16 -12.74
CA ILE A 114 -3.88 2.73 -13.72
C ILE A 114 -3.68 1.28 -14.21
N PRO A 115 -2.49 0.88 -14.69
CA PRO A 115 -2.27 -0.50 -15.14
C PRO A 115 -2.31 -1.54 -14.01
N LEU A 116 -2.20 -1.11 -12.75
CA LEU A 116 -2.14 -1.97 -11.57
C LEU A 116 -3.50 -2.12 -10.88
N LEU A 117 -4.45 -1.20 -11.08
CA LEU A 117 -5.77 -1.20 -10.42
C LEU A 117 -6.48 -2.56 -10.38
N PRO A 118 -6.48 -3.40 -11.44
CA PRO A 118 -7.13 -4.71 -11.39
C PRO A 118 -6.52 -5.70 -10.38
N TYR A 119 -5.34 -5.39 -9.85
CA TYR A 119 -4.58 -6.24 -8.94
C TYR A 119 -4.48 -5.64 -7.52
N ILE A 120 -4.94 -4.40 -7.31
CA ILE A 120 -4.84 -3.69 -6.03
C ILE A 120 -6.10 -3.96 -5.21
N TYR A 121 -5.97 -4.64 -4.08
CA TYR A 121 -7.09 -4.90 -3.16
C TYR A 121 -7.20 -3.88 -2.03
N CYS A 122 -6.09 -3.24 -1.68
CA CYS A 122 -6.05 -2.18 -0.69
C CYS A 122 -4.88 -1.25 -0.96
N CYS A 123 -4.94 -0.07 -0.37
CA CYS A 123 -3.83 0.85 -0.31
C CYS A 123 -3.59 1.24 1.14
N HIS A 124 -2.34 1.23 1.58
CA HIS A 124 -1.96 2.02 2.74
C HIS A 124 -1.98 3.48 2.31
N ALA A 125 -3.01 4.20 2.78
CA ALA A 125 -3.15 5.64 2.64
C ALA A 125 -2.17 6.31 3.61
N LYS A 126 -0.87 6.15 3.31
CA LYS A 126 0.24 6.75 4.03
C LYS A 126 0.17 8.25 3.96
N PHE A 127 0.32 8.93 5.09
CA PHE A 127 0.39 10.39 5.16
C PHE A 127 1.46 10.81 6.17
N ILE A 128 2.13 11.93 5.88
CA ILE A 128 3.32 12.35 6.61
C ILE A 128 3.09 13.70 7.28
N HIS A 129 2.56 14.68 6.56
CA HIS A 129 2.34 16.02 7.09
C HIS A 129 0.97 16.55 6.66
N MET A 130 0.11 16.81 7.64
CA MET A 130 -1.22 17.38 7.46
C MET A 130 -1.23 18.86 7.87
N SER A 131 -1.56 19.75 6.93
CA SER A 131 -1.76 21.17 7.21
C SER A 131 -3.04 21.43 8.05
N ASP A 132 -3.22 22.68 8.50
CA ASP A 132 -4.45 23.12 9.17
C ASP A 132 -5.64 23.29 8.20
N ASP A 133 -5.38 23.39 6.90
CA ASP A 133 -6.39 23.40 5.84
C ASP A 133 -6.81 21.99 5.40
N PHE A 134 -6.42 20.96 6.16
CA PHE A 134 -6.70 19.55 5.89
C PHE A 134 -6.08 19.03 4.58
N GLU A 135 -4.85 19.47 4.28
CA GLU A 135 -4.11 19.02 3.11
C GLU A 135 -2.88 18.20 3.52
N GLU A 136 -2.65 17.08 2.83
CA GLU A 136 -1.37 16.38 2.92
C GLU A 136 -0.37 17.05 1.98
N THR A 137 0.75 17.54 2.52
CA THR A 137 1.65 18.45 1.77
C THR A 137 2.86 17.77 1.14
N THR A 138 2.97 16.44 1.23
CA THR A 138 4.15 15.66 0.79
C THR A 138 3.83 14.60 -0.27
N ILE A 139 2.57 14.22 -0.40
CA ILE A 139 2.01 13.18 -1.26
C ILE A 139 0.81 13.80 -2.00
N PRO A 140 0.71 13.64 -3.33
CA PRO A 140 -0.35 14.24 -4.15
C PRO A 140 -1.70 13.51 -3.98
N TYR A 141 -2.30 13.61 -2.79
CA TYR A 141 -3.51 12.88 -2.41
C TYR A 141 -4.69 13.19 -3.34
N LYS A 142 -4.86 14.45 -3.72
CA LYS A 142 -5.97 14.88 -4.58
C LYS A 142 -5.96 14.13 -5.90
N GLU A 143 -4.81 14.06 -6.54
CA GLU A 143 -4.59 13.41 -7.82
C GLU A 143 -4.70 11.88 -7.70
N ILE A 144 -4.14 11.30 -6.63
CA ILE A 144 -4.29 9.86 -6.33
C ILE A 144 -5.77 9.49 -6.20
N ILE A 145 -6.53 10.21 -5.37
CA ILE A 145 -7.96 9.94 -5.17
C ILE A 145 -8.74 10.15 -6.47
N GLN A 146 -8.38 11.16 -7.27
CA GLN A 146 -9.02 11.39 -8.57
C GLN A 146 -8.82 10.20 -9.52
N VAL A 147 -7.59 9.66 -9.63
CA VAL A 147 -7.32 8.45 -10.43
C VAL A 147 -8.14 7.26 -9.94
N LEU A 148 -8.23 7.04 -8.62
CA LEU A 148 -9.03 5.94 -8.07
C LEU A 148 -10.53 6.08 -8.42
N LYS A 149 -11.07 7.31 -8.37
CA LYS A 149 -12.47 7.61 -8.71
C LYS A 149 -12.75 7.45 -10.20
N ASP A 150 -11.90 7.99 -11.06
CA ASP A 150 -12.08 7.95 -12.52
C ASP A 150 -12.07 6.53 -13.09
N HIS A 151 -11.44 5.60 -12.35
CA HIS A 151 -11.37 4.19 -12.69
C HIS A 151 -12.29 3.30 -11.85
N ASN A 152 -13.22 3.87 -11.08
CA ASN A 152 -14.20 3.17 -10.24
C ASN A 152 -13.56 2.12 -9.33
N TRP A 153 -12.39 2.40 -8.75
CA TRP A 153 -11.73 1.49 -7.84
C TRP A 153 -12.49 1.40 -6.51
N ASP A 154 -12.79 0.18 -6.06
CA ASP A 154 -13.70 -0.12 -4.94
C ASP A 154 -13.00 -0.83 -3.75
N GLY A 155 -11.69 -0.65 -3.62
CA GLY A 155 -10.90 -1.26 -2.55
C GLY A 155 -10.88 -0.49 -1.24
N TYR A 156 -9.91 -0.81 -0.38
CA TYR A 156 -9.77 -0.23 0.95
C TYR A 156 -8.63 0.77 1.03
N LEU A 157 -8.88 1.95 1.59
CA LEU A 157 -7.85 2.89 2.02
C LEU A 157 -7.59 2.71 3.53
N LEU A 158 -6.37 2.37 3.91
CA LEU A 158 -5.96 2.18 5.30
C LEU A 158 -5.09 3.36 5.74
N SER A 159 -5.60 4.21 6.62
CA SER A 159 -4.84 5.35 7.13
C SER A 159 -3.59 4.91 7.88
N GLU A 160 -2.42 5.37 7.42
CA GLU A 160 -1.13 5.05 8.03
C GLU A 160 -0.30 6.33 8.22
N TYR A 161 -0.18 6.78 9.47
CA TYR A 161 0.60 7.98 9.77
C TYR A 161 2.07 7.66 10.00
N GLU A 162 2.97 8.35 9.27
CA GLU A 162 4.42 8.20 9.48
C GLU A 162 5.19 9.52 9.63
N GLY A 163 4.52 10.64 9.90
CA GLY A 163 5.15 11.94 10.17
C GLY A 163 6.22 11.90 11.27
N ALA A 164 7.28 12.70 11.11
CA ALA A 164 8.40 12.75 12.06
C ALA A 164 8.02 13.30 13.44
N ASP A 165 7.04 14.21 13.48
CA ASP A 165 6.44 14.78 14.69
C ASP A 165 5.75 13.74 15.59
N LYS A 166 5.55 12.49 15.12
CA LYS A 166 5.01 11.40 15.96
C LYS A 166 5.87 11.10 17.19
N TYR A 167 7.11 11.57 17.20
CA TYR A 167 8.04 11.46 18.32
C TYR A 167 8.08 12.70 19.21
N ASP A 168 7.36 13.76 18.84
CA ASP A 168 7.38 15.02 19.59
C ASP A 168 6.54 14.93 20.87
N PRO A 169 6.98 15.57 21.97
CA PRO A 169 6.19 15.65 23.19
C PRO A 169 4.82 16.32 22.95
N GLY A 170 3.74 15.64 23.33
CA GLY A 170 2.38 16.17 23.18
C GLY A 170 1.72 15.87 21.83
N TYR A 171 2.40 15.15 20.92
CA TYR A 171 1.82 14.67 19.68
C TYR A 171 0.54 13.84 19.93
N GLU A 172 -0.53 14.17 19.21
CA GLU A 172 -1.82 13.48 19.30
C GLU A 172 -2.22 12.88 17.94
N VAL A 173 -1.95 11.59 17.75
CA VAL A 173 -2.28 10.85 16.52
C VAL A 173 -3.76 10.98 16.11
N GLY A 174 -4.66 11.15 17.09
CA GLY A 174 -6.09 11.33 16.86
C GLY A 174 -6.43 12.59 16.05
N GLN A 175 -5.70 13.70 16.26
CA GLN A 175 -5.94 14.93 15.51
C GLN A 175 -5.46 14.79 14.07
N THR A 176 -4.27 14.24 13.90
CA THR A 176 -3.69 14.05 12.56
C THR A 176 -4.52 13.07 11.73
N LEU A 177 -5.02 11.99 12.35
CA LEU A 177 -6.01 11.09 11.72
C LEU A 177 -7.31 11.80 11.37
N ARG A 178 -7.85 12.66 12.25
CA ARG A 178 -9.05 13.46 11.93
C ARG A 178 -8.83 14.35 10.72
N LYS A 179 -7.69 15.03 10.65
CA LYS A 179 -7.35 15.89 9.50
C LYS A 179 -7.34 15.07 8.20
N GLN A 180 -6.71 13.90 8.22
CA GLN A 180 -6.66 13.01 7.05
C GLN A 180 -8.04 12.49 6.65
N HIS A 181 -8.92 12.16 7.61
CA HIS A 181 -10.30 11.78 7.30
C HIS A 181 -11.12 12.93 6.69
N ILE A 182 -10.92 14.18 7.15
CA ILE A 182 -11.56 15.36 6.56
C ILE A 182 -11.06 15.57 5.12
N MET A 183 -9.75 15.48 4.88
CA MET A 183 -9.16 15.52 3.55
C MET A 183 -9.77 14.46 2.62
N LEU A 184 -9.79 13.20 3.05
CA LEU A 184 -10.35 12.09 2.27
C LEU A 184 -11.84 12.32 1.99
N LYS A 185 -12.60 12.81 2.98
CA LYS A 185 -14.00 13.18 2.77
C LYS A 185 -14.16 14.23 1.67
N ASN A 186 -13.33 15.29 1.69
CA ASN A 186 -13.37 16.35 0.69
C ASN A 186 -13.05 15.85 -0.72
N TYR A 187 -12.13 14.89 -0.87
CA TYR A 187 -11.70 14.36 -2.17
C TYR A 187 -12.59 13.24 -2.70
N ILE A 188 -13.02 12.33 -1.84
CA ILE A 188 -13.90 11.21 -2.21
C ILE A 188 -15.31 11.74 -2.53
N GLY A 189 -15.83 12.63 -1.67
CA GLY A 189 -17.23 13.04 -1.69
C GLY A 189 -18.11 12.17 -0.77
N ASP A 190 -19.35 12.62 -0.55
CA ASP A 190 -20.41 11.87 0.13
C ASP A 190 -21.18 10.97 -0.87
#